data_AF-S0G439-F1
#
_entry.id   AF-S0G439-F1
#
_cell.length_a   1.000
_cell.length_b   1.000
_cell.length_c   1.000
_cell.angle_alpha   90.00
_cell.angle_beta   90.00
_cell.angle_gamma   90.00
#
_symmetry.space_group_name_H-M   'P 1'
#
loop_
_entity.id
_entity.type
_entity.pdbx_description
1 polymer ?
#
loop_
_entity_poly.entity_id
_entity_poly.type
_entity_poly.pdbx_seq_one_letter_code
_entity_poly.pdbx_strand_id
1 'polypeptide(L)'
;MEMATGFTSLVLEMFKKCAGRSGCEVCREHMEEDCLFFPEMYRLHDLSQETGTPLADMDLASLVDLCTLCGLCPCQDIRMLVLKAKAAWAEENLPPLSTRLLSDARQAGRWGTAFSTVLNPLNRLKPVTTMVKKTLDIHPERSLPAFPEESFFVWAKKRD
;
A
#
# COMPACT_ATOMS: atom_id res chain seq x y z
N MET A 1 -2.03 -9.09 -26.44
CA MET A 1 -1.41 -8.09 -25.56
C MET A 1 -1.20 -8.81 -24.24
N GLU A 2 -0.03 -9.40 -24.03
CA GLU A 2 0.29 -10.07 -22.75
C GLU A 2 0.16 -9.04 -21.63
N MET A 3 -0.65 -9.35 -20.63
CA MET A 3 -0.72 -8.51 -19.44
C MET A 3 0.58 -8.72 -18.67
N ALA A 4 1.37 -7.66 -18.49
CA ALA A 4 2.47 -7.63 -17.55
C ALA A 4 1.94 -8.04 -16.17
N THR A 5 2.29 -9.24 -15.69
CA THR A 5 1.81 -9.77 -14.41
C THR A 5 2.84 -9.66 -13.29
N GLY A 6 4.13 -9.66 -13.60
CA GLY A 6 5.19 -9.60 -12.58
C GLY A 6 5.46 -8.17 -12.11
N PHE A 7 5.86 -8.03 -10.84
CA PHE A 7 6.17 -6.74 -10.21
C PHE A 7 7.06 -5.83 -11.08
N THR A 8 8.24 -6.31 -11.47
CA THR A 8 9.21 -5.55 -12.25
C THR A 8 8.63 -5.11 -13.60
N SER A 9 7.86 -5.97 -14.27
CA SER A 9 7.23 -5.65 -15.55
C SER A 9 6.19 -4.52 -15.44
N LEU A 10 5.45 -4.45 -14.33
CA LEU A 10 4.49 -3.38 -14.08
C LEU A 10 5.18 -2.04 -13.86
N VAL A 11 6.30 -2.01 -13.13
CA VAL A 11 7.07 -0.78 -12.88
C VAL A 11 7.72 -0.27 -14.17
N LEU A 12 8.31 -1.16 -14.96
CA LEU A 12 8.89 -0.77 -16.25
C LEU A 12 7.85 -0.26 -17.25
N GLU A 13 6.60 -0.75 -17.19
CA GLU A 13 5.50 -0.20 -17.99
C GLU A 13 5.12 1.22 -17.54
N MET A 14 5.25 1.56 -16.25
CA MET A 14 5.10 2.96 -15.79
C MET A 14 6.18 3.84 -16.41
N PHE A 15 7.44 3.37 -16.39
CA PHE A 15 8.56 4.12 -16.95
C PHE A 15 8.32 4.38 -18.43
N LYS A 16 7.90 3.37 -19.20
CA LYS A 16 7.60 3.53 -20.62
C LYS A 16 6.49 4.55 -20.93
N LYS A 17 5.48 4.65 -20.05
CA LYS A 17 4.34 5.57 -20.22
C LYS A 17 4.66 7.00 -19.78
N CYS A 18 5.42 7.14 -18.69
CA CYS A 18 5.71 8.43 -18.08
C CYS A 18 7.03 9.04 -18.56
N ALA A 19 8.01 8.19 -18.86
CA ALA A 19 9.39 8.54 -19.15
C ALA A 19 9.90 7.94 -20.48
N GLY A 20 11.00 8.48 -20.98
CA GLY A 20 11.71 7.95 -22.15
C GLY A 20 11.13 8.42 -23.48
N ARG A 21 11.53 7.77 -24.59
CA ARG A 21 11.28 8.30 -25.95
C ARG A 21 9.80 8.47 -26.32
N SER A 22 8.92 7.66 -25.73
CA SER A 22 7.46 7.72 -25.91
C SER A 22 6.71 8.17 -24.66
N GLY A 23 7.43 8.59 -23.62
CA GLY A 23 6.86 9.02 -22.36
C GLY A 23 6.17 10.38 -22.48
N CYS A 24 5.14 10.60 -21.67
CA CYS A 24 4.44 11.88 -21.65
C CYS A 24 5.23 13.01 -20.95
N GLU A 25 6.07 12.68 -19.97
CA GLU A 25 6.94 13.61 -19.19
C GLU A 25 6.22 14.72 -18.38
N VAL A 26 4.91 14.95 -18.58
CA VAL A 26 4.15 16.03 -17.92
C VAL A 26 4.27 16.02 -16.40
N CYS A 27 4.28 14.83 -15.77
CA CYS A 27 4.35 14.73 -14.32
C CYS A 27 5.74 15.08 -13.74
N ARG A 28 6.78 15.21 -14.55
CA ARG A 28 8.14 15.51 -14.09
C ARG A 28 8.19 16.85 -13.36
N GLU A 29 7.63 17.88 -13.98
CA GLU A 29 7.59 19.24 -13.41
C GLU A 29 6.35 19.41 -12.52
N HIS A 30 5.18 18.92 -12.96
CA HIS A 30 3.91 19.17 -12.26
C HIS A 30 3.82 18.50 -10.88
N MET A 31 4.58 17.42 -10.64
CA MET A 31 4.51 16.67 -9.39
C MET A 31 5.79 16.79 -8.56
N GLU A 32 6.72 17.68 -8.93
CA GLU A 32 8.04 17.78 -8.30
C GLU A 32 7.95 18.08 -6.80
N GLU A 33 7.09 19.02 -6.42
CA GLU A 33 6.92 19.44 -5.03
C GLU A 33 5.82 18.63 -4.29
N ASP A 34 4.84 18.11 -5.03
CA ASP A 34 3.63 17.49 -4.46
C ASP A 34 3.73 15.96 -4.33
N CYS A 35 4.74 15.31 -4.91
CA CYS A 35 4.84 13.86 -4.95
C CYS A 35 6.27 13.36 -4.76
N LEU A 36 6.46 12.40 -3.84
CA LEU A 36 7.75 11.73 -3.67
C LEU A 36 8.02 10.66 -4.74
N PHE A 37 6.96 10.11 -5.35
CA PHE A 37 7.08 9.00 -6.31
C PHE A 37 7.63 9.46 -7.67
N PHE A 38 7.10 10.54 -8.25
CA PHE A 38 7.48 10.95 -9.62
C PHE A 38 8.94 11.42 -9.73
N PRO A 39 9.46 12.29 -8.84
CA PRO A 39 10.87 12.70 -8.88
C PRO A 39 11.80 11.50 -8.80
N GLU A 40 11.54 10.55 -7.90
CA GLU A 40 12.35 9.35 -7.77
C GLU A 40 12.23 8.42 -8.98
N MET A 41 11.03 8.26 -9.54
CA MET A 41 10.80 7.48 -10.76
C MET A 41 11.63 8.01 -11.92
N TYR A 42 11.59 9.33 -12.13
CA TYR A 42 12.35 9.99 -13.18
C TYR A 42 13.86 9.91 -12.93
N ARG A 43 14.32 10.12 -11.69
CA ARG A 43 15.73 9.95 -11.30
C ARG A 43 16.23 8.54 -11.61
N LEU A 44 15.47 7.50 -11.23
CA LEU A 44 15.82 6.10 -11.48
C LEU A 44 15.80 5.76 -12.97
N HIS A 45 14.81 6.26 -13.71
CA HIS A 45 14.75 6.11 -15.16
C HIS A 45 16.00 6.71 -15.82
N ASP A 46 16.31 7.98 -15.52
CA ASP A 46 17.43 8.70 -16.14
C ASP A 46 18.76 8.03 -15.80
N LEU A 47 18.96 7.60 -14.54
CA LEU A 47 20.11 6.80 -14.14
C LEU A 47 20.24 5.52 -14.97
N SER A 48 19.15 4.77 -15.16
CA SER A 48 19.18 3.52 -15.95
C SER A 48 19.54 3.77 -17.43
N GLN A 49 19.14 4.91 -17.99
CA GLN A 49 19.46 5.27 -19.37
C GLN A 49 20.92 5.70 -19.52
N GLU A 50 21.45 6.45 -18.55
CA GLU A 50 22.84 6.93 -18.55
C GLU A 50 23.85 5.80 -18.35
N THR A 51 23.60 4.91 -17.40
CA THR A 51 24.54 3.81 -17.08
C THR A 51 24.33 2.59 -17.97
N GLY A 52 23.15 2.43 -18.57
CA GLY A 52 22.74 1.23 -19.28
C GLY A 52 22.58 0.00 -18.38
N THR A 53 22.61 0.17 -17.06
CA THR A 53 22.48 -0.93 -16.09
C THR A 53 21.01 -1.12 -15.68
N PRO A 54 20.50 -2.36 -15.65
CA PRO A 54 19.18 -2.64 -15.09
C PRO A 54 19.09 -2.20 -13.62
N LEU A 55 17.94 -1.67 -13.23
CA LEU A 55 17.64 -1.31 -11.84
C LEU A 55 17.43 -2.58 -11.00
N ALA A 56 17.83 -2.55 -9.73
CA ALA A 56 17.58 -3.66 -8.83
C ALA A 56 16.11 -3.68 -8.39
N ASP A 57 15.55 -4.88 -8.17
CA ASP A 57 14.16 -5.03 -7.74
C ASP A 57 13.86 -4.28 -6.44
N MET A 58 14.83 -4.18 -5.53
CA MET A 58 14.70 -3.41 -4.29
C MET A 58 14.59 -1.89 -4.51
N ASP A 59 15.24 -1.35 -5.55
CA ASP A 59 15.11 0.06 -5.92
C ASP A 59 13.70 0.32 -6.46
N LEU A 60 13.18 -0.60 -7.29
CA LEU A 60 11.82 -0.52 -7.81
C LEU A 60 10.78 -0.66 -6.69
N ALA A 61 11.01 -1.55 -5.72
CA ALA A 61 10.13 -1.73 -4.56
C ALA A 61 10.09 -0.47 -3.71
N SER A 62 11.27 0.11 -3.44
CA SER A 62 11.39 1.37 -2.68
C SER A 62 10.68 2.52 -3.40
N LEU A 63 10.85 2.62 -4.72
CA LEU A 63 10.12 3.60 -5.54
C LEU A 63 8.61 3.45 -5.38
N VAL A 64 8.09 2.24 -5.58
CA VAL A 64 6.65 1.98 -5.50
C VAL A 64 6.12 2.28 -4.09
N ASP A 65 6.93 2.09 -3.04
CA ASP A 65 6.55 2.42 -1.66
C ASP A 65 6.31 3.92 -1.42
N LEU A 66 7.05 4.80 -2.11
CA LEU A 66 6.87 6.26 -2.03
C LEU A 66 5.49 6.73 -2.47
N CYS A 67 4.75 5.94 -3.26
CA CYS A 67 3.39 6.28 -3.63
C CYS A 67 2.40 6.00 -2.48
N THR A 68 1.78 7.07 -1.97
CA THR A 68 0.75 7.02 -0.92
C THR A 68 -0.67 6.76 -1.45
N LEU A 69 -0.83 6.57 -2.76
CA LEU A 69 -2.13 6.41 -3.44
C LEU A 69 -3.09 7.59 -3.21
N CYS A 70 -2.57 8.81 -3.02
CA CYS A 70 -3.37 10.01 -2.77
C CYS A 70 -4.33 10.39 -3.91
N GLY A 71 -4.00 10.01 -5.16
CA GLY A 71 -4.83 10.27 -6.33
C GLY A 71 -4.74 11.69 -6.91
N LEU A 72 -3.75 12.49 -6.48
CA LEU A 72 -3.49 13.83 -7.02
C LEU A 72 -3.00 13.81 -8.48
N CYS A 73 -2.29 12.76 -8.87
CA CYS A 73 -1.76 12.66 -10.22
C CYS A 73 -2.87 12.42 -11.27
N PRO A 74 -2.77 13.04 -12.47
CA PRO A 74 -3.87 13.12 -13.42
C PRO A 74 -4.18 11.79 -14.13
N CYS A 75 -3.20 10.89 -14.27
CA CYS A 75 -3.34 9.68 -15.07
C CYS A 75 -3.88 8.49 -14.26
N GLN A 76 -5.09 8.03 -14.57
CA GLN A 76 -5.68 6.85 -13.93
C GLN A 76 -4.88 5.56 -14.19
N ASP A 77 -4.34 5.40 -15.41
CA ASP A 77 -3.56 4.20 -15.76
C ASP A 77 -2.32 4.02 -14.89
N ILE A 78 -1.61 5.11 -14.60
CA ILE A 78 -0.41 5.08 -13.75
C ILE A 78 -0.79 4.71 -12.32
N ARG A 79 -1.88 5.29 -11.79
CA ARG A 79 -2.41 4.92 -10.47
C ARG A 79 -2.73 3.43 -10.38
N MET A 80 -3.35 2.88 -11.43
CA MET A 80 -3.69 1.46 -11.48
C MET A 80 -2.45 0.58 -11.61
N LEU A 81 -1.44 1.00 -12.37
CA LEU A 81 -0.17 0.27 -12.43
C LEU A 81 0.53 0.25 -11.08
N VAL A 82 0.62 1.39 -10.38
CA VAL A 82 1.24 1.45 -9.05
C VAL A 82 0.51 0.56 -8.05
N LEU A 83 -0.82 0.59 -8.06
CA LEU A 83 -1.63 -0.29 -7.22
C LEU A 83 -1.35 -1.77 -7.52
N LYS A 84 -1.31 -2.15 -8.80
CA LYS A 84 -0.99 -3.52 -9.21
C LYS A 84 0.44 -3.91 -8.83
N ALA A 85 1.41 -3.00 -8.96
CA ALA A 85 2.79 -3.25 -8.58
C ALA A 85 2.93 -3.47 -7.07
N LYS A 86 2.27 -2.65 -6.23
CA LYS A 86 2.21 -2.87 -4.78
C LYS A 86 1.63 -4.25 -4.43
N ALA A 87 0.55 -4.65 -5.11
CA ALA A 87 -0.07 -5.96 -4.91
C ALA A 87 0.85 -7.11 -5.34
N ALA A 88 1.43 -7.03 -6.55
CA ALA A 88 2.37 -8.03 -7.06
C ALA A 88 3.58 -8.20 -6.14
N TRP A 89 4.18 -7.09 -5.67
CA TRP A 89 5.29 -7.13 -4.72
C TRP A 89 4.91 -7.86 -3.43
N ALA A 90 3.72 -7.57 -2.88
CA ALA A 90 3.23 -8.21 -1.67
C ALA A 90 2.94 -9.71 -1.86
N GLU A 91 2.48 -10.12 -3.04
CA GLU A 91 2.27 -11.53 -3.39
C GLU A 91 3.59 -12.28 -3.56
N GLU A 92 4.57 -11.67 -4.22
CA GLU A 92 5.88 -12.26 -4.51
C GLU A 92 6.79 -12.33 -3.28
N ASN A 93 6.79 -11.31 -2.42
CA ASN A 93 7.76 -11.18 -1.32
C ASN A 93 7.16 -11.38 0.08
N LEU A 94 5.84 -11.57 0.19
CA LEU A 94 5.10 -11.81 1.45
C LEU A 94 5.41 -10.76 2.54
N PRO A 95 4.53 -9.76 2.76
CA PRO A 95 4.80 -8.75 3.77
C PRO A 95 4.84 -9.34 5.19
N PRO A 96 5.44 -8.63 6.16
CA PRO A 96 5.47 -9.04 7.55
C PRO A 96 4.09 -9.42 8.08
N LEU A 97 4.03 -10.36 9.03
CA LEU A 97 2.77 -10.84 9.58
C LEU A 97 1.91 -9.72 10.17
N SER A 98 2.53 -8.74 10.83
CA SER A 98 1.84 -7.55 11.34
C SER A 98 1.12 -6.78 10.24
N THR A 99 1.83 -6.47 9.15
CA THR A 99 1.26 -5.80 7.97
C THR A 99 0.11 -6.61 7.38
N ARG A 100 0.28 -7.93 7.22
CA ARG A 100 -0.78 -8.82 6.70
C ARG A 100 -2.04 -8.80 7.56
N LEU A 101 -1.89 -8.85 8.88
CA LEU A 101 -3.01 -8.80 9.82
C LEU A 101 -3.73 -7.43 9.77
N LEU A 102 -2.96 -6.34 9.66
CA LEU A 102 -3.51 -4.98 9.64
C LEU A 102 -4.18 -4.65 8.29
N SER A 103 -3.66 -5.17 7.18
CA SER A 103 -4.22 -4.96 5.84
C SER A 103 -5.52 -5.75 5.61
N ASP A 104 -5.72 -6.87 6.29
CA ASP A 104 -6.96 -7.65 6.18
C ASP A 104 -8.05 -7.16 7.14
N ALA A 105 -8.61 -6.00 6.83
CA ALA A 105 -9.68 -5.39 7.61
C ALA A 105 -10.92 -6.29 7.72
N ARG A 106 -11.18 -7.16 6.72
CA ARG A 106 -12.32 -8.07 6.72
C ARG A 106 -12.14 -9.14 7.79
N GLN A 107 -11.00 -9.83 7.79
CA GLN A 107 -10.71 -10.84 8.80
C GLN A 107 -10.59 -10.20 10.18
N ALA A 108 -9.88 -9.07 10.31
CA ALA A 108 -9.76 -8.33 11.56
C ALA A 108 -11.14 -7.95 12.13
N GLY A 109 -12.06 -7.44 11.29
CA GLY A 109 -13.43 -7.13 11.69
C GLY A 109 -14.23 -8.36 12.11
N ARG A 110 -14.13 -9.47 11.37
CA ARG A 110 -14.83 -10.72 11.69
C ARG A 110 -14.39 -11.29 13.04
N TRP A 111 -13.09 -11.41 13.26
CA TRP A 111 -12.53 -11.91 14.51
C TRP A 111 -12.77 -10.94 15.67
N GLY A 112 -12.59 -9.65 15.41
CA GLY A 112 -12.85 -8.61 16.38
C GLY A 112 -14.29 -8.60 16.89
N THR A 113 -15.26 -8.74 15.98
CA THR A 113 -16.70 -8.82 16.33
C THR A 113 -17.00 -10.10 17.12
N ALA A 114 -16.50 -11.26 16.65
CA ALA A 114 -16.73 -12.56 17.27
C ALA A 114 -16.20 -12.64 18.71
N PHE A 115 -15.11 -11.93 19.01
CA PHE A 115 -14.50 -11.90 20.35
C PHE A 115 -14.64 -10.54 21.04
N SER A 116 -15.61 -9.71 20.62
CA SER A 116 -15.80 -8.34 21.11
C SER A 116 -15.94 -8.25 22.64
N THR A 117 -16.66 -9.19 23.26
CA THR A 117 -16.83 -9.27 24.73
C THR A 117 -15.51 -9.46 25.49
N VAL A 118 -14.49 -10.06 24.85
CA VAL A 118 -13.17 -10.29 25.45
C VAL A 118 -12.19 -9.19 25.03
N LEU A 119 -12.15 -8.84 23.75
CA LEU A 119 -11.20 -7.88 23.20
C LEU A 119 -11.46 -6.45 23.68
N ASN A 120 -12.73 -6.03 23.81
CA ASN A 120 -13.05 -4.67 24.23
C ASN A 120 -12.60 -4.37 25.68
N PRO A 121 -12.83 -5.24 26.68
CA PRO A 121 -12.25 -5.06 28.01
C PRO A 121 -10.72 -5.09 28.02
N LEU A 122 -10.09 -6.00 27.28
CA LEU A 122 -8.63 -6.09 27.17
C LEU A 122 -8.02 -4.82 26.58
N ASN A 123 -8.68 -4.19 25.61
CA ASN A 123 -8.27 -2.92 25.01
C ASN A 123 -8.31 -1.74 25.99
N ARG A 124 -8.91 -1.88 27.18
CA ARG A 124 -8.86 -0.86 28.25
C ARG A 124 -7.60 -0.98 29.12
N LEU A 125 -6.90 -2.12 29.07
CA LEU A 125 -5.71 -2.37 29.87
C LEU A 125 -4.48 -1.79 29.16
N LYS A 126 -3.94 -0.68 29.70
CA LYS A 126 -2.70 -0.05 29.21
C LYS A 126 -1.52 -1.01 28.94
N PRO A 127 -1.17 -1.97 29.83
CA PRO A 127 -0.07 -2.89 29.54
C PRO A 127 -0.34 -3.78 28.33
N VAL A 128 -1.57 -4.29 28.18
CA VAL A 128 -1.99 -5.11 27.04
C VAL A 128 -1.89 -4.30 25.75
N THR A 129 -2.48 -3.11 25.73
CA THR A 129 -2.44 -2.26 24.54
C THR A 129 -1.03 -1.84 24.15
N THR A 130 -0.15 -1.58 25.11
CA THR A 130 1.27 -1.24 24.84
C THR A 130 2.02 -2.41 24.23
N MET A 131 1.82 -3.62 24.77
CA MET A 131 2.42 -4.84 24.22
C MET A 131 1.92 -5.10 22.79
N VAL A 132 0.60 -5.08 22.58
CA VAL A 132 -0.01 -5.31 21.25
C VAL A 132 0.48 -4.30 20.23
N LYS A 133 0.50 -3.01 20.58
CA LYS A 133 0.99 -1.95 19.68
C LYS A 133 2.45 -2.16 19.30
N LYS A 134 3.31 -2.50 20.26
CA LYS A 134 4.72 -2.80 20.00
C LYS A 134 4.88 -4.03 19.09
N THR A 135 4.10 -5.08 19.30
CA THR A 135 4.18 -6.32 18.49
C THR A 135 3.67 -6.12 17.07
N LEU A 136 2.63 -5.30 16.88
CA LEU A 136 2.03 -5.03 15.58
C LEU A 136 2.64 -3.82 14.86
N ASP A 137 3.70 -3.23 15.41
CA ASP A 137 4.34 -2.00 14.91
C ASP A 137 3.35 -0.83 14.74
N ILE A 138 2.43 -0.71 15.70
CA ILE A 138 1.46 0.39 15.78
C ILE A 138 2.04 1.48 16.67
N HIS A 139 1.97 2.72 16.21
CA HIS A 139 2.42 3.89 16.98
C HIS A 139 1.78 3.94 18.39
N PRO A 140 2.56 4.20 19.46
CA PRO A 140 2.11 4.05 20.85
C PRO A 140 0.90 4.91 21.21
N GLU A 141 0.74 6.07 20.58
CA GLU A 141 -0.37 7.00 20.82
C GLU A 141 -1.66 6.63 20.08
N ARG A 142 -1.63 5.67 19.14
CA ARG A 142 -2.83 5.29 18.39
C ARG A 142 -3.82 4.53 19.27
N SER A 143 -5.10 4.88 19.18
CA SER A 143 -6.16 4.09 19.81
C SER A 143 -6.37 2.77 19.06
N LEU A 144 -6.49 1.66 19.79
CA LEU A 144 -6.97 0.40 19.18
C LEU A 144 -8.47 0.52 18.92
N PRO A 145 -8.99 -0.06 17.83
CA PRO A 145 -10.41 0.00 17.52
C PRO A 145 -11.24 -0.75 18.56
N ALA A 146 -12.46 -0.27 18.82
CA ALA A 146 -13.48 -1.03 19.49
C ALA A 146 -14.22 -1.90 18.47
N PHE A 147 -14.57 -3.12 18.85
CA PHE A 147 -15.30 -4.02 17.98
C PHE A 147 -16.79 -4.06 18.36
N PRO A 148 -17.70 -3.98 17.38
CA PRO A 148 -19.14 -4.11 17.64
C PRO A 148 -19.48 -5.57 18.04
N GLU A 149 -20.60 -5.76 18.72
CA GLU A 149 -21.09 -7.10 19.10
C GLU A 149 -21.70 -7.87 17.92
N GLU A 150 -22.21 -7.15 16.92
CA GLU A 150 -22.79 -7.74 15.72
C GLU A 150 -22.22 -7.10 14.45
N SER A 151 -22.21 -7.86 13.34
CA SER A 151 -21.77 -7.33 12.05
C SER A 151 -22.86 -6.44 11.43
N PHE A 152 -22.45 -5.53 10.55
CA PHE A 152 -23.36 -4.64 9.82
C PHE A 152 -24.49 -5.41 9.12
N PHE A 153 -24.19 -6.54 8.47
CA PHE A 153 -25.19 -7.33 7.76
C PHE A 153 -26.24 -7.96 8.70
N VAL A 154 -25.83 -8.39 9.90
CA VAL A 154 -26.77 -8.93 10.91
C VAL A 154 -27.65 -7.82 11.48
N TRP A 155 -27.04 -6.68 11.80
CA TRP A 155 -27.73 -5.48 12.28
C TRP A 155 -28.77 -4.97 11.27
N ALA A 156 -28.42 -4.94 9.98
CA ALA A 156 -29.27 -4.44 8.90
C ALA A 156 -30.49 -5.34 8.70
N LYS A 157 -30.28 -6.67 8.67
CA LYS A 157 -31.37 -7.65 8.54
C LYS A 157 -32.41 -7.58 9.67
N LYS A 158 -32.04 -7.09 10.85
CA LYS A 158 -32.97 -6.91 11.98
C LYS A 158 -33.82 -5.62 11.88
N ARG A 159 -33.47 -4.71 10.97
CA ARG A 159 -34.07 -3.37 10.81
C ARG A 159 -34.82 -3.17 9.50
N ASP A 160 -34.73 -4.13 8.59
CA ASP A 160 -35.70 -4.35 7.52
C ASP A 160 -36.93 -5.08 8.05
#